data_AF-A0A546XKB4-F1
#
_entry.id   AF-A0A546XKB4-F1
#
_cell.length_a   1.000
_cell.length_b   1.000
_cell.length_c   1.000
_cell.angle_alpha   90.00
_cell.angle_beta   90.00
_cell.angle_gamma   90.00
#
_symmetry.space_group_name_H-M   'P 1'
#
loop_
_entity.id
_entity.type
_entity.pdbx_description
1 polymer ?
#
loop_
_entity_poly.entity_id
_entity_poly.type
_entity_poly.pdbx_seq_one_letter_code
_entity_poly.pdbx_strand_id
1 'polypeptide(L)'
;MPKLAAYFQALEERGVICADMLEGPGEIWLSLLVGDLQVRRATGALGLPVQEEVRARSARAAALTFQISGAKKKPGAEAGF
;
A
#
# COMPACT_ATOMS: atom_id res chain seq x y z
N MET A 1 -7.25 -11.88 3.29
CA MET A 1 -8.23 -11.00 2.62
C MET A 1 -8.14 -11.19 1.09
N PRO A 2 -9.01 -12.02 0.48
CA PRO A 2 -8.82 -12.45 -0.92
C PRO A 2 -8.96 -11.33 -1.95
N LYS A 3 -9.86 -10.36 -1.73
CA LYS A 3 -10.09 -9.25 -2.69
C LYS A 3 -8.91 -8.28 -2.80
N LEU A 4 -8.24 -7.99 -1.68
CA LEU A 4 -7.09 -7.08 -1.65
C LEU A 4 -5.88 -7.70 -2.35
N ALA A 5 -5.63 -8.98 -2.07
CA ALA A 5 -4.58 -9.75 -2.74
C ALA A 5 -4.80 -9.78 -4.26
N ALA A 6 -6.02 -10.10 -4.71
CA ALA A 6 -6.37 -10.11 -6.14
C ALA A 6 -6.20 -8.73 -6.80
N TYR A 7 -6.53 -7.64 -6.08
CA TYR A 7 -6.34 -6.28 -6.60
C TYR A 7 -4.86 -5.97 -6.85
N PHE A 8 -3.99 -6.25 -5.88
CA PHE A 8 -2.56 -6.00 -6.02
C PHE A 8 -1.90 -6.94 -7.04
N GLN A 9 -2.34 -8.20 -7.12
CA GLN A 9 -1.92 -9.12 -8.19
C GLN A 9 -2.24 -8.55 -9.58
N ALA A 10 -3.47 -8.03 -9.78
CA ALA A 10 -3.85 -7.42 -11.05
C ALA A 10 -3.03 -6.15 -11.38
N LEU A 11 -2.56 -5.40 -10.38
CA LEU A 11 -1.68 -4.25 -10.59
C LEU A 11 -0.27 -4.68 -10.99
N GLU A 12 0.22 -5.78 -10.42
CA GLU A 12 1.52 -6.37 -10.75
C GLU A 12 1.52 -6.96 -12.17
N GLU A 13 0.48 -7.70 -12.55
CA GLU A 13 0.29 -8.23 -13.91
C GLU A 13 0.26 -7.12 -14.98
N ARG A 14 -0.17 -5.91 -14.61
CA ARG A 14 -0.18 -4.71 -15.45
C ARG A 14 1.12 -3.92 -15.41
N GLY A 15 2.11 -4.35 -14.62
CA GLY A 15 3.39 -3.68 -14.45
C GLY A 15 3.31 -2.33 -13.74
N VAL A 16 2.21 -2.04 -13.03
CA VAL A 16 2.04 -0.78 -12.28
C VAL A 16 2.86 -0.81 -11.00
N ILE A 17 2.97 -2.00 -10.40
CA ILE A 17 3.75 -2.27 -9.20
C ILE A 17 4.63 -3.50 -9.40
N CYS A 18 5.54 -3.70 -8.46
CA CYS A 18 6.56 -4.72 -8.42
C CYS A 18 6.49 -5.34 -7.02
N ALA A 19 6.21 -6.64 -6.92
CA ALA A 19 6.06 -7.33 -5.64
C ALA A 19 7.34 -8.07 -5.22
N ASP A 20 8.51 -7.60 -5.63
CA ASP A 20 9.82 -8.20 -5.36
C ASP A 20 10.26 -8.12 -3.88
N MET A 21 9.36 -7.69 -2.98
CA MET A 21 9.63 -7.51 -1.57
C MET A 21 9.12 -8.68 -0.75
N LEU A 22 9.76 -8.92 0.40
CA LEU A 22 9.37 -9.98 1.33
C LEU A 22 7.92 -9.85 1.81
N GLU A 23 7.47 -8.61 2.01
CA GLU A 23 6.10 -8.25 2.36
C GLU A 23 5.32 -7.86 1.11
N GLY A 24 4.12 -8.41 0.95
CA GLY A 24 3.28 -8.10 -0.21
C GLY A 24 2.79 -6.65 -0.21
N PRO A 25 2.59 -6.01 -1.38
CA PRO A 25 2.14 -4.61 -1.46
C PRO A 25 0.80 -4.34 -0.75
N GLY A 26 -0.07 -5.35 -0.65
CA GLY A 26 -1.31 -5.25 0.12
C GLY A 26 -1.12 -5.23 1.64
N GLU A 27 -0.10 -5.93 2.15
CA GLU A 27 0.24 -5.91 3.58
C GLU A 27 0.85 -4.57 3.95
N ILE A 28 1.74 -4.03 3.09
CA ILE A 28 2.32 -2.69 3.25
C ILE A 28 1.23 -1.63 3.28
N TRP A 29 0.28 -1.69 2.33
CA TRP A 29 -0.84 -0.76 2.31
C TRP A 29 -1.68 -0.81 3.59
N LEU A 30 -1.98 -2.00 4.11
CA LEU A 30 -2.71 -2.15 5.37
C LEU A 30 -1.94 -1.58 6.57
N SER A 31 -0.64 -1.87 6.65
CA SER A 31 0.23 -1.35 7.69
C SER A 31 0.30 0.18 7.68
N LEU A 32 0.37 0.80 6.49
CA LEU A 32 0.35 2.25 6.33
C LEU A 32 -1.02 2.87 6.63
N LEU A 33 -2.10 2.19 6.24
CA LEU A 33 -3.47 2.67 6.45
C LEU A 33 -3.83 2.67 7.93
N VAL A 34 -3.55 1.57 8.63
CA VAL A 34 -4.00 1.34 10.00
C VAL A 34 -2.94 1.76 11.00
N GLY A 35 -1.69 1.32 10.83
CA GLY A 35 -0.63 1.49 11.82
C GLY A 35 -1.09 1.07 13.23
N ASP A 36 -0.87 1.93 14.21
CA ASP A 36 -1.28 1.72 15.61
C ASP A 36 -2.70 2.25 15.93
N LEU A 37 -3.47 2.70 14.92
CA LEU A 37 -4.78 3.30 15.14
C LEU A 37 -5.76 2.35 15.82
N GLN A 38 -5.76 1.07 15.45
CA GLN A 38 -6.66 0.09 16.07
C GLN A 38 -6.41 0.00 17.57
N VAL A 39 -5.13 0.00 17.98
CA VAL A 39 -4.74 -0.04 19.40
C VAL A 39 -5.16 1.24 20.10
N ARG A 40 -4.80 2.41 19.56
CA ARG A 40 -5.14 3.71 20.20
C ARG A 40 -6.65 3.95 20.30
N ARG A 41 -7.43 3.38 19.38
CA ARG A 41 -8.91 3.41 19.44
C ARG A 41 -9.43 2.48 20.51
N ALA A 42 -8.94 1.25 20.56
CA ALA A 42 -9.37 0.26 21.55
C ALA A 42 -9.06 0.71 22.99
N THR A 43 -8.00 1.51 23.18
CA THR A 43 -7.63 2.07 24.49
C THR A 43 -8.28 3.42 24.80
N GLY A 44 -9.09 3.98 23.90
CA GLY A 44 -9.73 5.28 24.07
C GLY A 44 -8.79 6.49 23.93
N ALA A 45 -7.52 6.29 23.58
CA ALA A 45 -6.57 7.37 23.32
C ALA A 45 -6.94 8.20 22.07
N LEU A 46 -7.73 7.64 21.16
CA LEU A 46 -8.25 8.31 19.96
C LEU A 46 -9.74 8.01 19.76
N GLY A 47 -10.54 9.06 19.59
CA GLY A 47 -11.96 8.97 19.21
C GLY A 47 -12.17 8.52 17.76
N LEU A 48 -13.43 8.32 17.36
CA LEU A 48 -13.80 7.97 15.97
C LEU A 48 -13.24 9.00 14.97
N PRO A 49 -12.66 8.57 13.83
CA PRO A 49 -12.10 9.52 12.89
C PRO A 49 -13.25 10.24 12.18
N VAL A 50 -13.06 11.52 11.86
CA VAL A 50 -13.97 12.18 10.94
C VAL A 50 -13.68 11.74 9.50
N GLN A 51 -14.68 11.84 8.62
CA GLN A 51 -14.57 11.39 7.23
C GLN A 51 -13.37 12.00 6.48
N GLU A 52 -13.02 13.25 6.80
CA GLU A 52 -11.87 13.93 6.21
C GLU A 52 -10.54 13.27 6.58
N GLU A 53 -10.36 12.89 7.85
CA GLU A 53 -9.16 12.19 8.33
C GLU A 53 -9.02 10.82 7.68
N VAL A 54 -10.14 10.10 7.52
CA VAL A 54 -10.18 8.82 6.81
C VAL A 54 -9.71 9.01 5.37
N ARG A 55 -10.28 9.97 4.64
CA ARG A 55 -9.90 10.24 3.24
C ARG A 55 -8.44 10.64 3.11
N ALA A 56 -7.96 11.57 3.94
CA ALA A 56 -6.59 12.05 3.90
C ALA A 56 -5.60 10.90 4.20
N ARG A 57 -5.93 10.02 5.14
CA ARG A 57 -5.08 8.87 5.47
C ARG A 57 -5.06 7.83 4.35
N SER A 58 -6.22 7.51 3.79
CA SER A 58 -6.30 6.57 2.65
C SER A 58 -5.48 7.06 1.46
N ALA A 59 -5.54 8.35 1.13
CA ALA A 59 -4.75 8.94 0.06
C ALA A 59 -3.25 8.83 0.32
N ARG A 60 -2.80 9.14 1.55
CA ARG A 60 -1.38 9.00 1.94
C ARG A 60 -0.89 7.55 1.89
N ALA A 61 -1.68 6.61 2.43
CA ALA A 61 -1.32 5.19 2.41
C ALA A 61 -1.18 4.67 0.98
N ALA A 62 -2.12 5.01 0.09
CA ALA A 62 -2.03 4.64 -1.32
C ALA A 62 -0.78 5.22 -1.99
N ALA A 63 -0.52 6.52 -1.84
CA ALA A 63 0.65 7.18 -2.43
C ALA A 63 1.97 6.53 -1.96
N LEU A 64 2.11 6.26 -0.67
CA LEU A 64 3.30 5.62 -0.11
C LEU A 64 3.46 4.18 -0.59
N THR A 65 2.38 3.39 -0.70
CA THR A 65 2.45 2.05 -1.28
C THR A 65 2.97 2.09 -2.72
N PHE A 66 2.50 3.02 -3.55
CA PHE A 66 3.02 3.15 -4.93
C PHE A 66 4.44 3.70 -4.99
N GLN A 67 4.89 4.49 -4.03
CA GLN A 67 6.30 4.91 -3.95
C GLN A 67 7.23 3.75 -3.59
N ILE A 68 6.76 2.87 -2.69
CA ILE A 68 7.52 1.72 -2.20
C ILE A 68 7.53 0.58 -3.23
N SER A 69 6.35 0.23 -3.74
CA SER A 69 6.14 -0.92 -4.64
C SER A 69 6.04 -0.52 -6.11
N GLY A 70 6.14 0.78 -6.45
CA GLY A 70 6.07 1.24 -7.84
C GLY A 70 7.15 0.59 -8.68
N ALA A 71 6.78 0.13 -9.87
CA ALA A 71 7.72 -0.54 -10.77
C ALA A 71 8.89 0.40 -11.08
N LYS A 72 10.05 0.16 -10.46
CA LYS A 72 11.30 0.75 -10.95
C LYS A 72 11.61 0.05 -12.26
N LYS A 73 11.80 0.81 -13.34
CA LYS A 73 12.40 0.29 -14.56
C LYS A 73 13.64 -0.52 -14.14
N LYS A 74 13.66 -1.83 -14.42
CA LYS A 74 14.81 -2.70 -14.12
C LYS A 74 16.09 -1.98 -14.58
N PRO A 75 17.01 -1.60 -13.68
CA PRO A 75 18.32 -1.11 -14.08
C PRO A 75 19.07 -2.32 -14.65
N GLY A 76 19.00 -2.49 -15.98
CA GLY A 76 19.54 -3.68 -16.66
C GLY A 76 18.68 -4.25 -17.79
N ALA A 77 17.54 -3.63 -18.14
CA ALA A 77 16.93 -3.88 -19.45
C ALA A 77 17.83 -3.20 -20.51
N GLU A 78 18.88 -3.90 -20.90
CA GLU A 78 19.82 -3.50 -21.94
C GLU A 78 19.07 -2.99 -23.16
N ALA A 79 19.52 -1.84 -23.67
CA ALA A 79 19.23 -1.42 -25.02
C ALA A 79 19.85 -2.45 -25.97
N GLY A 80 19.09 -3.45 -26.35
CA GLY A 80 19.43 -4.31 -27.47
C GLY A 80 19.27 -3.50 -28.76
N PHE A 81 20.39 -3.05 -29.31
CA PHE A 81 20.67 -2.95 -30.75
C PHE A 81 22.17 -3.10 -30.97
#